data_AF-A0A1C0V3I8-F1
#
_entry.id   AF-A0A1C0V3I8-F1
#
_cell.length_a   1.000
_cell.length_b   1.000
_cell.length_c   1.000
_cell.angle_alpha   90.00
_cell.angle_beta   90.00
_cell.angle_gamma   90.00
#
_symmetry.space_group_name_H-M   'P 1'
#
loop_
_entity.id
_entity.type
_entity.pdbx_description
1 polymer ?
#
loop_
_entity_poly.entity_id
_entity_poly.type
_entity_poly.pdbx_seq_one_letter_code
_entity_poly.pdbx_strand_id
1 'polypeptide(L)'
;MKPQQLLASIATATLCTLGVGLQAANAGTVYNDWNYGIDSFKDGVSGSLGGLFEMYGFGIKQDGETIYVGIDARLPITGQLDNGALNKSITWGDMFFNFSGNPLLNAQGNLFGVRFASTNDSAVKPLGLYSQVSGKNVASQNRGFASYADQSKYVTGAKGIAGMGELTDAEAKVYFKDASLNVISKGQQVVESVFESLDSTTLSALGFNLNGALNGAKPPESNANGAKRQTFGFKFTRGEGMVGDFVAHVFAECLNDGMAVRGNLAPKPEPTPEPISLLGLAAVGAAVATRRYHAAKVG
;
A
#
# COMPACT_ATOMS: atom_id res chain seq x y z
N MET A 1 -53.18 -50.35 -17.89
CA MET A 1 -52.79 -49.25 -17.00
C MET A 1 -51.28 -49.31 -16.79
N LYS A 2 -50.54 -48.30 -17.27
CA LYS A 2 -49.15 -47.97 -16.86
C LYS A 2 -49.20 -47.20 -15.51
N PRO A 3 -48.09 -46.71 -14.94
CA PRO A 3 -46.85 -47.38 -14.48
C PRO A 3 -46.46 -46.89 -13.05
N GLN A 4 -45.46 -47.49 -12.38
CA GLN A 4 -44.69 -46.76 -11.34
C GLN A 4 -43.19 -47.09 -11.48
N GLN A 5 -42.47 -46.14 -12.10
CA GLN A 5 -41.02 -46.12 -12.20
C GLN A 5 -40.46 -45.34 -11.00
N LEU A 6 -39.53 -45.96 -10.29
CA LEU A 6 -38.72 -45.36 -9.23
C LEU A 6 -37.61 -44.53 -9.90
N LEU A 7 -37.68 -43.20 -9.79
CA LEU A 7 -36.62 -42.28 -10.23
C LEU A 7 -35.73 -41.94 -9.04
N ALA A 8 -34.51 -42.48 -9.01
CA ALA A 8 -33.45 -42.01 -8.14
C ALA A 8 -32.74 -40.83 -8.83
N SER A 9 -32.92 -39.63 -8.30
CA SER A 9 -32.25 -38.42 -8.78
C SER A 9 -30.85 -38.33 -8.15
N ILE A 10 -29.81 -38.60 -8.94
CA ILE A 10 -28.41 -38.30 -8.57
C ILE A 10 -28.14 -36.86 -8.95
N ALA A 11 -28.00 -35.97 -7.97
CA ALA A 11 -27.54 -34.60 -8.17
C ALA A 11 -26.01 -34.59 -8.18
N THR A 12 -25.42 -34.55 -9.38
CA THR A 12 -23.98 -34.36 -9.55
C THR A 12 -23.66 -32.87 -9.47
N ALA A 13 -23.06 -32.44 -8.36
CA ALA A 13 -22.56 -31.06 -8.21
C ALA A 13 -21.21 -30.94 -8.95
N THR A 14 -21.23 -30.32 -10.12
CA THR A 14 -20.01 -29.98 -10.89
C THR A 14 -19.37 -28.74 -10.27
N LEU A 15 -18.30 -28.94 -9.49
CA LEU A 15 -17.48 -27.86 -8.96
C LEU A 15 -16.55 -27.35 -10.08
N CYS A 16 -16.92 -26.26 -10.74
CA CYS A 16 -16.05 -25.58 -11.70
C CYS A 16 -14.95 -24.81 -10.96
N THR A 17 -13.77 -25.41 -10.82
CA THR A 17 -12.55 -24.70 -10.44
C THR A 17 -12.05 -23.87 -11.62
N LEU A 18 -12.44 -22.59 -11.65
CA LEU A 18 -11.81 -21.60 -12.51
C LEU A 18 -10.40 -21.32 -11.99
N GLY A 19 -9.43 -22.08 -12.49
CA GLY A 19 -8.00 -21.78 -12.34
C GLY A 19 -7.63 -20.57 -13.20
N VAL A 20 -7.94 -19.37 -12.72
CA VAL A 20 -7.34 -18.15 -13.28
C VAL A 20 -5.88 -18.19 -12.86
N GLY A 21 -4.98 -18.32 -13.83
CA GLY A 21 -3.55 -18.18 -13.62
C GLY A 21 -3.23 -16.75 -13.23
N LEU A 22 -3.39 -16.43 -11.95
CA LEU A 22 -2.79 -15.26 -11.34
C LEU A 22 -1.28 -15.48 -11.45
N GLN A 23 -0.61 -14.74 -12.32
CA GLN A 23 0.82 -14.53 -12.16
C GLN A 23 0.98 -14.02 -10.72
N ALA A 24 1.61 -14.82 -9.87
CA ALA A 24 1.93 -14.38 -8.53
C ALA A 24 2.68 -13.05 -8.69
N ALA A 25 2.09 -11.96 -8.24
CA ALA A 25 2.82 -10.72 -8.05
C ALA A 25 4.06 -11.10 -7.25
N ASN A 26 5.25 -10.71 -7.71
CA ASN A 26 6.47 -10.88 -6.92
C ASN A 26 6.21 -10.21 -5.58
N ALA A 27 5.89 -11.02 -4.57
CA ALA A 27 5.65 -10.54 -3.24
C ALA A 27 6.97 -9.98 -2.75
N GLY A 28 6.91 -8.79 -2.18
CA GLY A 28 8.07 -8.10 -1.64
C GLY A 28 8.83 -8.86 -0.59
N THR A 29 9.82 -8.19 -0.01
CA THR A 29 10.50 -8.79 1.15
C THR A 29 9.51 -8.81 2.32
N VAL A 30 9.00 -9.99 2.68
CA VAL A 30 8.08 -10.15 3.81
C VAL A 30 8.85 -10.48 5.08
N TYR A 31 8.67 -9.69 6.14
CA TYR A 31 9.28 -9.91 7.45
C TYR A 31 8.34 -9.44 8.57
N ASN A 32 8.05 -10.28 9.57
CA ASN A 32 7.09 -9.99 10.66
C ASN A 32 5.70 -9.52 10.17
N ASP A 33 5.19 -10.12 9.09
CA ASP A 33 3.93 -9.76 8.42
C ASP A 33 3.90 -8.37 7.78
N TRP A 34 5.07 -7.73 7.65
CA TRP A 34 5.23 -6.51 6.88
C TRP A 34 5.79 -6.84 5.51
N ASN A 35 5.19 -6.25 4.48
CA ASN A 35 5.68 -6.30 3.11
C ASN A 35 6.54 -5.06 2.83
N TYR A 36 7.85 -5.23 2.66
CA TYR A 36 8.82 -4.14 2.54
C TYR A 36 9.21 -3.85 1.10
N GLY A 37 9.10 -2.58 0.71
CA GLY A 37 9.86 -2.02 -0.38
C GLY A 37 11.20 -1.52 0.15
N ILE A 38 12.28 -2.19 -0.24
CA ILE A 38 13.66 -1.86 0.15
C ILE A 38 14.30 -1.10 -0.99
N ASP A 39 14.85 0.06 -0.69
CA ASP A 39 15.49 0.92 -1.68
C ASP A 39 17.01 0.77 -1.70
N SER A 40 17.64 1.39 -2.69
CA SER A 40 19.10 1.58 -2.66
C SER A 40 19.49 2.45 -1.46
N PHE A 41 20.74 2.34 -1.00
CA PHE A 41 21.25 3.20 0.10
C PHE A 41 22.12 4.35 -0.43
N LYS A 42 22.11 4.57 -1.75
CA LYS A 42 22.96 5.52 -2.46
C LYS A 42 22.29 6.10 -3.70
N ASP A 43 21.02 6.46 -3.64
CA ASP A 43 20.30 7.10 -4.76
C ASP A 43 19.52 8.36 -4.37
N GLY A 44 19.30 8.59 -3.08
CA GLY A 44 18.85 9.88 -2.57
C GLY A 44 19.83 11.01 -2.86
N VAL A 45 19.37 12.03 -3.60
CA VAL A 45 20.22 13.12 -4.11
C VAL A 45 20.14 14.37 -3.24
N SER A 46 21.22 14.77 -2.58
CA SER A 46 21.33 16.11 -1.96
C SER A 46 22.73 16.70 -2.17
N GLY A 47 23.02 17.12 -3.40
CA GLY A 47 24.37 17.49 -3.84
C GLY A 47 25.26 16.27 -4.15
N SER A 48 25.18 15.22 -3.33
CA SER A 48 25.72 13.88 -3.60
C SER A 48 24.65 12.81 -3.40
N LEU A 49 24.92 11.60 -3.87
CA LEU A 49 24.14 10.39 -3.55
C LEU A 49 24.30 10.03 -2.05
N GLY A 50 23.35 9.28 -1.48
CA GLY A 50 23.44 8.92 -0.07
C GLY A 50 23.11 10.12 0.82
N GLY A 51 22.18 10.96 0.39
CA GLY A 51 21.99 12.33 0.86
C GLY A 51 21.12 12.50 2.11
N LEU A 52 20.60 13.72 2.30
CA LEU A 52 19.51 14.04 3.24
C LEU A 52 18.20 13.38 2.80
N PHE A 53 17.95 13.31 1.50
CA PHE A 53 16.71 12.78 0.95
C PHE A 53 16.69 11.25 0.87
N GLU A 54 17.78 10.58 1.27
CA GLU A 54 17.90 9.14 1.24
C GLU A 54 16.73 8.44 1.93
N MET A 55 16.04 7.60 1.19
CA MET A 55 14.99 6.71 1.67
C MET A 55 15.52 5.28 1.63
N TYR A 56 15.34 4.52 2.71
CA TYR A 56 15.93 3.17 2.81
C TYR A 56 14.91 2.06 2.58
N GLY A 57 13.67 2.34 2.94
CA GLY A 57 12.58 1.44 2.71
C GLY A 57 11.33 1.89 3.44
N PHE A 58 10.21 1.31 3.03
CA PHE A 58 9.00 1.33 3.81
C PHE A 58 8.33 -0.03 3.78
N GLY A 59 7.51 -0.29 4.79
CA GLY A 59 6.75 -1.52 4.94
C GLY A 59 5.26 -1.22 5.02
N ILE A 60 4.46 -2.10 4.45
CA ILE A 60 3.00 -2.10 4.61
C ILE A 60 2.57 -3.38 5.31
N LYS A 61 1.73 -3.24 6.33
CA LYS A 61 1.08 -4.36 7.03
C LYS A 61 -0.42 -4.14 7.09
N GLN A 62 -1.19 -5.21 6.89
CA GLN A 62 -2.64 -5.21 7.11
C GLN A 62 -2.97 -6.02 8.36
N ASP A 63 -3.81 -5.45 9.23
CA ASP A 63 -4.45 -6.16 10.34
C ASP A 63 -5.95 -5.85 10.32
N GLY A 64 -6.75 -6.82 9.87
CA GLY A 64 -8.17 -6.63 9.61
C GLY A 64 -8.43 -5.53 8.57
N GLU A 65 -8.97 -4.40 9.03
CA GLU A 65 -9.21 -3.20 8.21
C GLU A 65 -8.16 -2.10 8.40
N THR A 66 -7.23 -2.28 9.34
CA THR A 66 -6.18 -1.29 9.60
C THR A 66 -4.99 -1.57 8.67
N ILE A 67 -4.56 -0.53 7.97
CA ILE A 67 -3.31 -0.53 7.21
C ILE A 67 -2.29 0.25 8.01
N TYR A 68 -1.14 -0.36 8.25
CA TYR A 68 0.03 0.26 8.86
C TYR A 68 1.08 0.50 7.80
N VAL A 69 1.70 1.67 7.86
CA VAL A 69 2.84 2.04 7.03
C VAL A 69 3.97 2.46 7.95
N GLY A 70 5.13 1.84 7.81
CA GLY A 70 6.37 2.26 8.47
C GLY A 70 7.38 2.71 7.42
N ILE A 71 8.02 3.84 7.63
CA ILE A 71 8.98 4.47 6.73
C ILE A 71 10.31 4.61 7.47
N ASP A 72 11.40 4.30 6.79
CA ASP A 72 12.76 4.47 7.26
C ASP A 72 13.57 5.28 6.24
N ALA A 73 14.01 6.46 6.63
CA ALA A 73 14.64 7.43 5.74
C ALA A 73 15.45 8.46 6.54
N ARG A 74 16.14 9.37 5.84
CA ARG A 74 16.82 10.53 6.46
C ARG A 74 16.03 11.82 6.42
N LEU A 75 15.08 11.95 5.48
CA LEU A 75 14.23 13.14 5.41
C LEU A 75 13.30 13.16 6.63
N PRO A 76 13.39 14.17 7.53
CA PRO A 76 12.49 14.23 8.68
C PRO A 76 11.03 14.33 8.21
N ILE A 77 10.08 13.82 9.00
CA ILE A 77 8.64 13.94 8.69
C ILE A 77 8.19 15.41 8.56
N THR A 78 8.88 16.32 9.26
CA THR A 78 8.65 17.78 9.19
C THR A 78 9.25 18.42 7.94
N GLY A 79 9.96 17.66 7.10
CA GLY A 79 10.73 18.15 5.98
C GLY A 79 12.02 18.86 6.38
N GLN A 80 12.64 19.51 5.40
CA GLN A 80 13.85 20.31 5.52
C GLN A 80 13.57 21.73 5.03
N LEU A 81 13.97 22.73 5.83
CA LEU A 81 13.92 24.13 5.41
C LEU A 81 14.77 24.35 4.14
N ASP A 82 14.16 24.91 3.11
CA ASP A 82 14.82 25.37 1.89
C ASP A 82 14.10 26.62 1.38
N ASN A 83 14.74 27.80 1.46
CA ASN A 83 14.13 29.07 1.08
C ASN A 83 13.78 29.18 -0.41
N GLY A 84 14.31 28.31 -1.26
CA GLY A 84 13.98 28.26 -2.69
C GLY A 84 12.88 27.26 -3.04
N ALA A 85 12.35 26.51 -2.08
CA ALA A 85 11.20 25.62 -2.26
C ALA A 85 9.87 26.38 -2.14
N LEU A 86 8.78 25.84 -2.71
CA LEU A 86 7.49 26.53 -2.83
C LEU A 86 6.94 27.02 -1.49
N ASN A 87 7.02 26.19 -0.45
CA ASN A 87 6.59 26.52 0.92
C ASN A 87 7.76 26.79 1.87
N LYS A 88 8.93 27.18 1.34
CA LYS A 88 10.19 27.33 2.09
C LYS A 88 10.67 26.04 2.78
N SER A 89 10.13 24.90 2.38
CA SER A 89 10.45 23.59 2.92
C SER A 89 10.32 22.56 1.82
N ILE A 90 11.27 21.63 1.76
CA ILE A 90 11.16 20.41 0.96
C ILE A 90 10.73 19.31 1.93
N THR A 91 9.53 18.76 1.77
CA THR A 91 9.03 17.69 2.64
C THR A 91 8.70 16.42 1.85
N TRP A 92 7.94 15.54 2.48
CA TRP A 92 7.37 14.35 1.89
C TRP A 92 6.21 14.70 0.96
N GLY A 93 6.15 14.01 -0.17
CA GLY A 93 4.94 13.91 -0.95
C GLY A 93 3.81 13.20 -0.20
N ASP A 94 2.72 12.96 -0.91
CA ASP A 94 1.67 12.04 -0.45
C ASP A 94 2.03 10.60 -0.83
N MET A 95 1.55 9.63 -0.05
CA MET A 95 1.66 8.22 -0.43
C MET A 95 0.48 7.84 -1.32
N PHE A 96 0.74 7.20 -2.46
CA PHE A 96 -0.31 6.74 -3.37
C PHE A 96 -0.41 5.23 -3.38
N PHE A 97 -1.62 4.71 -3.53
CA PHE A 97 -1.90 3.29 -3.77
C PHE A 97 -2.65 3.15 -5.09
N ASN A 98 -2.12 2.32 -5.98
CA ASN A 98 -2.69 2.05 -7.29
C ASN A 98 -3.08 0.57 -7.41
N PHE A 99 -4.38 0.29 -7.35
CA PHE A 99 -4.96 -1.05 -7.49
C PHE A 99 -5.40 -1.37 -8.92
N SER A 100 -5.18 -0.46 -9.87
CA SER A 100 -5.75 -0.59 -11.22
C SER A 100 -4.98 -1.54 -12.15
N GLY A 101 -3.76 -1.93 -11.78
CA GLY A 101 -2.82 -2.65 -12.65
C GLY A 101 -2.24 -1.79 -13.80
N ASN A 102 -2.66 -0.53 -13.94
CA ASN A 102 -2.18 0.38 -14.98
C ASN A 102 -1.00 1.24 -14.48
N PRO A 103 -0.16 1.77 -15.41
CA PRO A 103 0.80 2.82 -15.09
C PRO A 103 0.15 4.04 -14.41
N LEU A 104 0.93 4.77 -13.62
CA LEU A 104 0.44 5.79 -12.70
C LEU A 104 -0.40 6.89 -13.37
N LEU A 105 -0.02 7.33 -14.56
CA LEU A 105 -0.74 8.37 -15.30
C LEU A 105 -2.15 7.91 -15.70
N ASN A 106 -2.31 6.65 -16.05
CA ASN A 106 -3.59 6.07 -16.47
C ASN A 106 -4.51 5.74 -15.28
N ALA A 107 -3.95 5.69 -14.07
CA ALA A 107 -4.69 5.44 -12.84
C ALA A 107 -5.24 6.72 -12.19
N GLN A 108 -4.96 7.90 -12.74
CA GLN A 108 -5.48 9.19 -12.25
C GLN A 108 -7.00 9.17 -12.05
N GLY A 109 -7.46 9.65 -10.89
CA GLY A 109 -8.87 9.64 -10.50
C GLY A 109 -9.35 8.30 -9.93
N ASN A 110 -8.53 7.24 -10.00
CA ASN A 110 -8.80 5.92 -9.44
C ASN A 110 -7.76 5.51 -8.38
N LEU A 111 -6.86 6.42 -7.99
CA LEU A 111 -5.91 6.18 -6.92
C LEU A 111 -6.56 6.32 -5.54
N PHE A 112 -5.96 5.66 -4.55
CA PHE A 112 -6.03 6.14 -3.18
C PHE A 112 -4.77 6.92 -2.85
N GLY A 113 -4.88 7.91 -1.98
CA GLY A 113 -3.77 8.74 -1.54
C GLY A 113 -3.84 8.98 -0.04
N VAL A 114 -2.70 9.03 0.63
CA VAL A 114 -2.62 9.34 2.05
C VAL A 114 -1.78 10.61 2.21
N ARG A 115 -2.41 11.68 2.71
CA ARG A 115 -1.69 12.87 3.17
C ARG A 115 -1.25 12.61 4.60
N PHE A 116 0.04 12.37 4.80
CA PHE A 116 0.61 12.06 6.12
C PHE A 116 1.57 13.14 6.63
N ALA A 117 2.11 13.97 5.74
CA ALA A 117 2.94 15.11 6.11
C ALA A 117 2.12 16.42 6.07
N SER A 118 2.16 17.18 7.17
CA SER A 118 1.35 18.38 7.31
C SER A 118 1.84 19.55 6.45
N THR A 119 3.13 19.58 6.12
CA THR A 119 3.78 20.72 5.45
C THR A 119 3.86 20.61 3.92
N ASN A 120 3.28 19.57 3.32
CA ASN A 120 3.40 19.34 1.88
C ASN A 120 2.43 20.20 1.04
N ASP A 121 2.75 20.31 -0.25
CA ASP A 121 2.11 21.06 -1.35
C ASP A 121 0.83 20.41 -1.89
N SER A 122 0.34 19.41 -1.16
CA SER A 122 -0.92 18.75 -1.45
C SER A 122 -2.08 19.73 -1.38
N ALA A 123 -3.00 19.62 -2.33
CA ALA A 123 -4.15 20.50 -2.43
C ALA A 123 -5.23 20.18 -1.39
N VAL A 124 -5.31 18.92 -0.95
CA VAL A 124 -6.22 18.45 0.10
C VAL A 124 -5.64 18.76 1.48
N LYS A 125 -6.42 19.13 2.51
CA LYS A 125 -5.85 19.76 3.73
C LYS A 125 -5.68 18.84 4.95
N PRO A 126 -6.71 18.15 5.47
CA PRO A 126 -6.49 17.32 6.65
C PRO A 126 -5.56 16.14 6.31
N LEU A 127 -4.79 15.70 7.30
CA LEU A 127 -4.10 14.41 7.19
C LEU A 127 -5.14 13.29 7.10
N GLY A 128 -4.83 12.24 6.36
CA GLY A 128 -5.71 11.08 6.23
C GLY A 128 -5.74 10.46 4.85
N LEU A 129 -6.66 9.49 4.72
CA LEU A 129 -6.90 8.75 3.49
C LEU A 129 -7.86 9.51 2.57
N TYR A 130 -7.54 9.47 1.28
CA TYR A 130 -8.32 10.03 0.19
C TYR A 130 -8.57 8.97 -0.89
N SER A 131 -9.76 9.00 -1.47
CA SER A 131 -10.15 8.21 -2.64
C SER A 131 -10.34 9.11 -3.86
N GLN A 132 -10.52 8.47 -5.03
CA GLN A 132 -10.66 9.16 -6.32
C GLN A 132 -9.52 10.15 -6.59
N VAL A 133 -8.30 9.74 -6.21
CA VAL A 133 -7.16 10.63 -6.16
C VAL A 133 -6.56 10.85 -7.55
N SER A 134 -6.33 12.12 -7.85
CA SER A 134 -5.41 12.60 -8.87
C SER A 134 -4.21 13.24 -8.20
N GLY A 135 -3.04 13.04 -8.80
CA GLY A 135 -1.78 13.62 -8.34
C GLY A 135 -1.36 14.81 -9.21
N LYS A 136 -0.30 15.47 -8.79
CA LYS A 136 0.51 16.40 -9.59
C LYS A 136 1.96 16.24 -9.18
N ASN A 137 2.87 16.65 -10.05
CA ASN A 137 4.29 16.76 -9.74
C ASN A 137 4.61 18.21 -9.32
N VAL A 138 5.22 18.39 -8.14
CA VAL A 138 5.71 19.68 -7.62
C VAL A 138 7.24 19.74 -7.49
N ALA A 139 7.95 18.77 -8.07
CA ALA A 139 9.38 18.62 -7.88
C ALA A 139 10.21 19.80 -8.36
N SER A 140 9.95 20.31 -9.55
CA SER A 140 10.68 21.47 -10.08
C SER A 140 10.50 22.72 -9.20
N GLN A 141 9.31 22.90 -8.59
CA GLN A 141 9.02 23.98 -7.66
C GLN A 141 9.71 23.79 -6.31
N ASN A 142 10.09 22.55 -5.97
CA ASN A 142 10.82 22.17 -4.77
C ASN A 142 12.29 21.83 -5.07
N ARG A 143 12.86 22.46 -6.10
CA ARG A 143 14.30 22.36 -6.46
C ARG A 143 14.76 20.95 -6.79
N GLY A 144 13.83 20.19 -7.35
CA GLY A 144 13.93 18.77 -7.60
C GLY A 144 14.13 18.36 -9.05
N PHE A 145 14.06 17.06 -9.29
CA PHE A 145 14.03 16.51 -10.64
C PHE A 145 12.63 16.60 -11.24
N ALA A 146 12.54 17.05 -12.50
CA ALA A 146 11.25 17.20 -13.18
C ALA A 146 10.55 15.86 -13.44
N SER A 147 11.29 14.74 -13.44
CA SER A 147 10.78 13.40 -13.68
C SER A 147 11.67 12.34 -13.03
N TYR A 148 11.13 11.12 -12.88
CA TYR A 148 11.89 9.95 -12.47
C TYR A 148 13.01 9.66 -13.48
N ALA A 149 12.76 9.84 -14.78
CA ALA A 149 13.76 9.61 -15.81
C ALA A 149 15.00 10.53 -15.64
N ASP A 150 14.79 11.79 -15.24
CA ASP A 150 15.88 12.73 -14.97
C ASP A 150 16.66 12.34 -13.71
N GLN A 151 15.96 11.96 -12.64
CA GLN A 151 16.58 11.47 -11.41
C GLN A 151 17.40 10.20 -11.69
N SER A 152 16.81 9.21 -12.36
CA SER A 152 17.44 7.93 -12.71
C SER A 152 18.71 8.13 -13.54
N LYS A 153 18.65 9.04 -14.52
CA LYS A 153 19.82 9.42 -15.33
C LYS A 153 20.92 10.03 -14.48
N TYR A 154 20.58 10.92 -13.55
CA TYR A 154 21.54 11.53 -12.64
C TYR A 154 22.19 10.48 -11.72
N VAL A 155 21.38 9.66 -11.05
CA VAL A 155 21.84 8.60 -10.14
C VAL A 155 22.78 7.64 -10.87
N THR A 156 22.39 7.16 -12.04
CA THR A 156 23.21 6.26 -12.86
C THR A 156 24.53 6.94 -13.29
N GLY A 157 24.47 8.19 -13.72
CA GLY A 157 25.66 8.97 -14.10
C GLY A 157 26.63 9.22 -12.93
N ALA A 158 26.09 9.34 -11.71
CA ALA A 158 26.83 9.43 -10.46
C ALA A 158 27.26 8.05 -9.90
N LYS A 159 27.07 6.96 -10.68
CA LYS A 159 27.41 5.57 -10.31
C LYS A 159 26.60 5.00 -9.14
N GLY A 160 25.44 5.57 -8.87
CA GLY A 160 24.42 4.98 -8.00
C GLY A 160 23.65 3.86 -8.69
N ILE A 161 22.75 3.23 -7.95
CA ILE A 161 21.83 2.24 -8.48
C ILE A 161 20.48 2.93 -8.58
N ALA A 162 20.01 3.19 -9.80
CA ALA A 162 18.67 3.72 -9.99
C ALA A 162 17.63 2.61 -9.78
N GLY A 163 16.54 2.99 -9.13
CA GLY A 163 15.41 2.13 -8.78
C GLY A 163 14.45 2.93 -7.92
N MET A 164 13.33 2.33 -7.57
CA MET A 164 12.37 2.89 -6.63
C MET A 164 11.84 1.74 -5.77
N GLY A 165 12.57 1.39 -4.72
CA GLY A 165 12.27 0.20 -3.92
C GLY A 165 12.22 -1.08 -4.76
N GLU A 166 11.05 -1.72 -4.84
CA GLU A 166 10.85 -2.95 -5.62
C GLU A 166 10.72 -2.75 -7.13
N LEU A 167 10.52 -1.52 -7.59
CA LEU A 167 10.52 -1.24 -9.01
C LEU A 167 11.98 -1.10 -9.46
N THR A 168 12.42 -2.01 -10.32
CA THR A 168 13.69 -1.83 -11.04
C THR A 168 13.64 -0.53 -11.85
N ASP A 169 14.78 0.03 -12.24
CA ASP A 169 14.82 1.27 -13.02
C ASP A 169 13.94 1.23 -14.29
N ALA A 170 13.96 0.09 -15.00
CA ALA A 170 13.14 -0.11 -16.19
C ALA A 170 11.64 -0.13 -15.86
N GLU A 171 11.23 -0.80 -14.78
CA GLU A 171 9.84 -0.86 -14.34
C GLU A 171 9.35 0.49 -13.82
N ALA A 172 10.17 1.21 -13.05
CA ALA A 172 9.88 2.54 -12.56
C ALA A 172 9.68 3.53 -13.72
N LYS A 173 10.51 3.47 -14.78
CA LYS A 173 10.31 4.25 -16.02
C LYS A 173 8.97 3.95 -16.70
N VAL A 174 8.54 2.70 -16.71
CA VAL A 174 7.24 2.32 -17.28
C VAL A 174 6.08 2.78 -16.40
N TYR A 175 6.19 2.57 -15.09
CA TYR A 175 5.14 2.84 -14.13
C TYR A 175 4.92 4.35 -13.92
N PHE A 176 5.99 5.10 -13.66
CA PHE A 176 5.92 6.55 -13.42
C PHE A 176 5.86 7.35 -14.72
N LYS A 177 6.52 6.88 -15.78
CA LYS A 177 6.64 7.57 -17.07
C LYS A 177 6.95 9.07 -16.86
N ASP A 178 6.18 9.96 -17.48
CA ASP A 178 6.32 11.41 -17.37
C ASP A 178 5.54 11.99 -16.17
N ALA A 179 4.90 11.15 -15.37
CA ALA A 179 3.90 11.58 -14.41
C ALA A 179 4.47 11.89 -13.02
N SER A 180 5.51 11.19 -12.55
CA SER A 180 6.21 11.41 -11.25
C SER A 180 5.38 12.16 -10.20
N LEU A 181 4.17 11.64 -9.92
CA LEU A 181 3.18 12.36 -9.14
C LEU A 181 3.55 12.20 -7.68
N ASN A 182 3.79 13.31 -7.01
CA ASN A 182 4.28 13.29 -5.65
C ASN A 182 3.35 13.97 -4.65
N VAL A 183 2.35 14.72 -5.09
CA VAL A 183 1.32 15.26 -4.18
C VAL A 183 -0.07 15.16 -4.79
N ILE A 184 -1.09 15.03 -3.96
CA ILE A 184 -2.50 14.97 -4.33
C ILE A 184 -2.92 16.34 -4.86
N SER A 185 -3.37 16.37 -6.11
CA SER A 185 -3.96 17.56 -6.74
C SER A 185 -5.46 17.65 -6.49
N LYS A 186 -6.12 16.48 -6.40
CA LYS A 186 -7.55 16.34 -6.12
C LYS A 186 -7.82 14.98 -5.48
N GLY A 187 -8.77 14.91 -4.56
CA GLY A 187 -9.25 13.66 -3.98
C GLY A 187 -10.45 13.93 -3.06
N GLN A 188 -11.18 12.88 -2.70
CA GLN A 188 -12.25 12.92 -1.71
C GLN A 188 -11.75 12.28 -0.42
N GLN A 189 -11.87 12.97 0.71
CA GLN A 189 -11.47 12.41 1.99
C GLN A 189 -12.37 11.22 2.35
N VAL A 190 -11.77 10.11 2.75
CA VAL A 190 -12.51 8.96 3.31
C VAL A 190 -12.79 9.27 4.77
N VAL A 191 -13.93 9.91 5.05
CA VAL A 191 -14.24 10.51 6.37
C VAL A 191 -14.28 9.47 7.50
N GLU A 192 -14.66 8.23 7.19
CA GLU A 192 -14.70 7.12 8.17
C GLU A 192 -13.31 6.52 8.44
N SER A 193 -12.28 6.95 7.71
CA SER A 193 -10.92 6.46 7.92
C SER A 193 -10.30 7.08 9.17
N VAL A 194 -9.90 6.22 10.11
CA VAL A 194 -9.19 6.65 11.32
C VAL A 194 -7.70 6.75 11.02
N PHE A 195 -7.19 7.97 10.81
CA PHE A 195 -5.77 8.23 10.58
C PHE A 195 -5.04 8.55 11.87
N GLU A 196 -3.86 7.96 12.06
CA GLU A 196 -2.98 8.25 13.22
C GLU A 196 -1.51 8.15 12.80
N SER A 197 -0.69 9.12 13.21
CA SER A 197 0.77 9.05 13.04
C SER A 197 1.39 8.12 14.07
N LEU A 198 2.41 7.37 13.67
CA LEU A 198 3.10 6.41 14.51
C LEU A 198 4.58 6.81 14.66
N ASP A 199 5.09 6.71 15.88
CA ASP A 199 6.51 6.87 16.17
C ASP A 199 7.28 5.55 16.00
N SER A 200 8.61 5.62 16.10
CA SER A 200 9.49 4.45 15.95
C SER A 200 9.24 3.38 17.01
N THR A 201 8.90 3.77 18.24
CA THR A 201 8.62 2.83 19.34
C THR A 201 7.36 2.03 19.05
N THR A 202 6.29 2.69 18.64
CA THR A 202 5.02 2.05 18.27
C THR A 202 5.19 1.13 17.08
N LEU A 203 5.91 1.57 16.03
CA LEU A 203 6.21 0.75 14.86
C LEU A 203 7.03 -0.50 15.21
N SER A 204 8.05 -0.37 16.06
CA SER A 204 8.85 -1.50 16.51
C SER A 204 8.01 -2.51 17.29
N ALA A 205 7.10 -2.05 18.15
CA ALA A 205 6.15 -2.91 18.87
C ALA A 205 5.19 -3.66 17.92
N LEU A 206 4.86 -3.07 16.76
CA LEU A 206 4.06 -3.70 15.69
C LEU A 206 4.89 -4.64 14.79
N GLY A 207 6.19 -4.79 15.05
CA GLY A 207 7.10 -5.67 14.33
C GLY A 207 7.81 -5.04 13.13
N PHE A 208 7.65 -3.73 12.89
CA PHE A 208 8.39 -3.04 11.83
C PHE A 208 9.89 -3.04 12.14
N ASN A 209 10.69 -3.57 11.24
CA ASN A 209 12.13 -3.73 11.39
C ASN A 209 12.80 -3.89 10.01
N LEU A 210 13.18 -2.75 9.41
CA LEU A 210 13.86 -2.75 8.11
C LEU A 210 15.20 -3.50 8.14
N ASN A 211 15.97 -3.41 9.24
CA ASN A 211 17.23 -4.13 9.36
C ASN A 211 17.03 -5.66 9.36
N GLY A 212 15.90 -6.13 9.92
CA GLY A 212 15.49 -7.52 9.87
C GLY A 212 15.15 -7.98 8.46
N ALA A 213 14.34 -7.18 7.74
CA ALA A 213 14.02 -7.42 6.33
C ALA A 213 15.26 -7.44 5.44
N LEU A 214 16.29 -6.67 5.79
CA LEU A 214 17.59 -6.61 5.13
C LEU A 214 18.57 -7.73 5.51
N ASN A 215 18.11 -8.80 6.16
CA ASN A 215 18.96 -9.89 6.67
C ASN A 215 20.13 -9.39 7.55
N GLY A 216 19.89 -8.34 8.33
CA GLY A 216 20.87 -7.75 9.23
C GLY A 216 21.75 -6.67 8.61
N ALA A 217 21.67 -6.42 7.29
CA ALA A 217 22.30 -5.23 6.72
C ALA A 217 21.68 -3.96 7.30
N LYS A 218 22.52 -2.95 7.54
CA LYS A 218 22.13 -1.71 8.21
C LYS A 218 22.34 -0.51 7.29
N PRO A 219 21.26 0.21 6.94
CA PRO A 219 21.39 1.53 6.37
C PRO A 219 22.25 2.45 7.26
N PRO A 220 23.02 3.39 6.70
CA PRO A 220 23.89 4.23 7.51
C PRO A 220 23.10 5.20 8.39
N GLU A 221 23.35 5.17 9.70
CA GLU A 221 22.64 5.97 10.70
C GLU A 221 22.75 7.50 10.51
N SER A 222 23.79 7.96 9.80
CA SER A 222 23.94 9.38 9.45
C SER A 222 24.69 9.56 8.13
N ASN A 223 24.58 10.76 7.53
CA ASN A 223 25.41 11.18 6.41
C ASN A 223 26.54 12.14 6.85
N ALA A 224 27.40 12.54 5.90
CA ALA A 224 28.51 13.45 6.14
C ALA A 224 28.08 14.84 6.67
N ASN A 225 26.83 15.24 6.44
CA ASN A 225 26.27 16.52 6.89
C ASN A 225 25.50 16.40 8.21
N GLY A 226 25.53 15.23 8.86
CA GLY A 226 24.88 14.98 10.15
C GLY A 226 23.38 14.73 10.08
N ALA A 227 22.78 14.60 8.89
CA ALA A 227 21.39 14.16 8.77
C ALA A 227 21.29 12.72 9.27
N LYS A 228 20.34 12.47 10.17
CA LYS A 228 20.18 11.18 10.85
C LYS A 228 19.08 10.36 10.21
N ARG A 229 19.26 9.05 10.21
CA ARG A 229 18.22 8.07 9.92
C ARG A 229 17.08 8.22 10.94
N GLN A 230 15.85 8.09 10.47
CA GLN A 230 14.64 8.19 11.26
C GLN A 230 13.66 7.11 10.82
N THR A 231 12.89 6.61 11.78
CA THR A 231 11.78 5.69 11.54
C THR A 231 10.51 6.34 12.06
N PHE A 232 9.49 6.42 11.22
CA PHE A 232 8.17 6.96 11.56
C PHE A 232 7.13 6.32 10.64
N GLY A 233 5.86 6.54 10.91
CA GLY A 233 4.83 5.95 10.08
C GLY A 233 3.45 6.50 10.37
N PHE A 234 2.46 5.78 9.92
CA PHE A 234 1.06 6.08 10.16
C PHE A 234 0.23 4.82 10.00
N LYS A 235 -0.98 4.85 10.54
CA LYS A 235 -2.03 3.88 10.24
C LYS A 235 -3.28 4.57 9.75
N PHE A 236 -4.10 3.83 9.01
CA PHE A 236 -5.42 4.27 8.59
C PHE A 236 -6.39 3.10 8.46
N THR A 237 -7.69 3.34 8.65
CA THR A 237 -8.71 2.38 8.24
C THR A 237 -8.79 2.36 6.71
N ARG A 238 -8.65 1.18 6.11
CA ARG A 238 -8.70 1.04 4.65
C ARG A 238 -10.02 1.55 4.07
N GLY A 239 -9.93 2.19 2.90
CA GLY A 239 -11.09 2.60 2.14
C GLY A 239 -11.78 1.41 1.46
N GLU A 240 -13.05 1.58 1.12
CA GLU A 240 -13.75 0.65 0.23
C GLU A 240 -13.01 0.57 -1.13
N GLY A 241 -12.84 -0.64 -1.66
CA GLY A 241 -12.10 -0.88 -2.90
C GLY A 241 -10.58 -1.02 -2.76
N MET A 242 -10.00 -0.79 -1.57
CA MET A 242 -8.59 -1.13 -1.28
C MET A 242 -8.44 -2.64 -1.01
N VAL A 243 -8.53 -3.44 -2.07
CA VAL A 243 -8.42 -4.90 -2.04
C VAL A 243 -7.69 -5.41 -3.28
N GLY A 244 -6.93 -6.50 -3.13
CA GLY A 244 -6.16 -7.11 -4.20
C GLY A 244 -4.78 -6.49 -4.39
N ASP A 245 -4.20 -6.74 -5.55
CA ASP A 245 -2.85 -6.31 -5.90
C ASP A 245 -2.75 -4.80 -6.06
N PHE A 246 -1.67 -4.21 -5.56
CA PHE A 246 -1.40 -2.79 -5.69
C PHE A 246 0.08 -2.49 -5.86
N VAL A 247 0.35 -1.31 -6.41
CA VAL A 247 1.64 -0.63 -6.29
C VAL A 247 1.43 0.59 -5.39
N ALA A 248 2.15 0.63 -4.26
CA ALA A 248 2.20 1.82 -3.41
C ALA A 248 3.53 2.52 -3.61
N HIS A 249 3.51 3.85 -3.60
CA HIS A 249 4.73 4.65 -3.71
C HIS A 249 4.63 5.96 -2.95
N VAL A 250 5.79 6.51 -2.63
CA VAL A 250 5.96 7.83 -2.02
C VAL A 250 7.25 8.45 -2.56
N PHE A 251 7.25 9.76 -2.74
CA PHE A 251 8.43 10.54 -3.13
C PHE A 251 8.68 11.63 -2.10
N ALA A 252 9.91 12.15 -2.04
CA ALA A 252 10.11 13.51 -1.55
C ALA A 252 9.43 14.49 -2.52
N GLU A 253 8.99 15.66 -2.05
CA GLU A 253 8.36 16.66 -2.92
C GLU A 253 9.27 17.17 -4.02
N CYS A 254 10.59 17.05 -3.84
CA CYS A 254 11.60 17.36 -4.84
C CYS A 254 11.91 16.19 -5.78
N LEU A 255 11.36 15.00 -5.56
CA LEU A 255 11.72 13.79 -6.33
C LEU A 255 13.21 13.45 -6.31
N ASN A 256 13.97 13.98 -5.35
CA ASN A 256 15.39 13.63 -5.17
C ASN A 256 15.56 12.21 -4.67
N ASP A 257 14.48 11.63 -4.16
CA ASP A 257 14.36 10.22 -3.83
C ASP A 257 12.88 9.79 -3.77
N GLY A 258 12.64 8.49 -3.77
CA GLY A 258 11.33 7.89 -3.63
C GLY A 258 11.39 6.37 -3.54
N MET A 259 10.30 5.77 -3.11
CA MET A 259 10.21 4.32 -2.93
C MET A 259 8.91 3.80 -3.48
N ALA A 260 8.90 2.55 -3.94
CA ALA A 260 7.70 1.83 -4.28
C ALA A 260 7.74 0.37 -3.80
N VAL A 261 6.56 -0.18 -3.51
CA VAL A 261 6.35 -1.58 -3.13
C VAL A 261 5.16 -2.15 -3.89
N ARG A 262 5.25 -3.41 -4.31
CA ARG A 262 4.10 -4.19 -4.77
C ARG A 262 3.54 -4.95 -3.59
N GLY A 263 2.22 -4.97 -3.44
CA GLY A 263 1.58 -5.73 -2.37
C GLY A 263 0.22 -6.25 -2.76
N ASN A 264 -0.40 -6.97 -1.84
CA ASN A 264 -1.76 -7.47 -1.95
C ASN A 264 -2.49 -7.20 -0.64
N LEU A 265 -3.66 -6.54 -0.70
CA LEU A 265 -4.53 -6.40 0.46
C LEU A 265 -5.61 -7.47 0.43
N ALA A 266 -5.67 -8.27 1.49
CA ALA A 266 -6.68 -9.30 1.64
C ALA A 266 -8.08 -8.67 1.74
N PRO A 267 -9.14 -9.36 1.27
CA PRO A 267 -10.53 -8.92 1.45
C PRO A 267 -10.91 -8.64 2.90
N LYS A 268 -12.05 -7.97 3.12
CA LYS A 268 -12.63 -7.88 4.46
C LYS A 268 -12.94 -9.29 4.96
N PRO A 269 -12.51 -9.68 6.18
CA PRO A 269 -12.97 -10.91 6.77
C PRO A 269 -14.49 -10.89 6.75
N GLU A 270 -15.11 -11.84 6.05
CA GLU A 270 -16.56 -11.95 6.11
C GLU A 270 -16.95 -12.29 7.54
N PRO A 271 -18.01 -11.68 8.10
CA PRO A 271 -18.52 -12.07 9.40
C PRO A 271 -18.85 -13.56 9.33
N THR A 272 -18.09 -14.37 10.05
CA THR A 272 -18.31 -15.81 10.08
C THR A 272 -19.71 -16.03 10.66
N PRO A 273 -20.65 -16.66 9.93
CA PRO A 273 -22.00 -16.87 10.46
C PRO A 273 -21.88 -17.61 11.78
N GLU A 274 -22.35 -17.00 12.87
CA GLU A 274 -22.23 -17.64 14.18
C GLU A 274 -22.90 -19.02 14.12
N PRO A 275 -22.29 -20.07 14.71
CA PRO A 275 -22.80 -21.46 14.65
C PRO A 275 -24.27 -21.60 15.09
N ILE A 276 -24.78 -20.63 15.85
CA ILE A 276 -26.16 -20.56 16.32
C ILE A 276 -27.17 -20.46 15.16
N SER A 277 -26.79 -19.82 14.05
CA SER A 277 -27.64 -19.73 12.86
C SER A 277 -27.80 -21.07 12.12
N LEU A 278 -26.75 -21.92 12.13
CA LEU A 278 -26.80 -23.28 11.60
C LEU A 278 -27.56 -24.25 12.52
N LEU A 279 -27.43 -24.08 13.83
CA LEU A 279 -28.22 -24.84 14.81
C LEU A 279 -29.72 -24.53 14.71
N GLY A 280 -30.09 -23.27 14.46
CA GLY A 280 -31.48 -22.87 14.22
C GLY A 280 -32.09 -23.57 13.00
N LEU A 281 -31.35 -23.67 11.89
CA LEU A 281 -31.78 -24.37 10.68
C LEU A 281 -31.89 -25.90 10.89
N ALA A 282 -30.94 -26.50 11.61
CA ALA A 282 -31.00 -27.92 11.96
C ALA A 282 -32.20 -28.26 12.86
N ALA A 283 -32.52 -27.39 13.82
CA ALA A 283 -33.67 -27.56 14.71
C ALA A 283 -35.00 -27.45 13.98
N VAL A 284 -35.14 -26.51 13.03
CA VAL A 284 -36.34 -26.39 12.20
C VAL A 284 -36.49 -27.60 11.27
N GLY A 285 -35.39 -28.08 10.68
CA GLY A 285 -35.37 -29.31 9.88
C GLY A 285 -35.83 -30.54 10.67
N ALA A 286 -35.34 -30.70 11.90
CA ALA A 286 -35.73 -31.80 12.79
C ALA A 286 -37.21 -31.72 13.22
N ALA A 287 -37.74 -30.52 13.48
CA ALA A 287 -39.15 -30.31 13.83
C ALA A 287 -40.11 -30.63 12.66
N VAL A 288 -39.72 -30.32 11.42
CA VAL A 288 -40.52 -30.65 10.23
C VAL A 288 -40.48 -32.16 9.94
N ALA A 289 -39.31 -32.81 10.10
CA ALA A 289 -39.17 -34.25 9.91
C ALA A 289 -39.99 -35.06 10.92
N THR A 290 -39.98 -34.65 12.20
CA THR A 290 -40.78 -35.28 13.26
C THR A 290 -42.28 -35.09 13.07
N ARG A 291 -42.74 -33.92 12.60
CA ARG A 291 -44.15 -33.71 12.21
C ARG A 291 -44.60 -34.63 11.07
N ARG A 292 -43.76 -34.82 10.04
CA ARG A 292 -44.08 -35.73 8.93
C ARG A 292 -44.11 -37.20 9.36
N TYR A 293 -43.21 -37.61 10.25
CA TYR A 293 -43.19 -38.98 10.79
C TYR A 293 -44.44 -39.30 11.62
N HIS A 294 -44.93 -38.36 12.43
CA HIS A 294 -46.15 -38.55 13.20
C HIS A 294 -47.42 -38.61 12.34
N ALA A 295 -47.53 -37.78 11.29
CA ALA A 295 -48.67 -37.79 10.39
C ALA A 295 -48.81 -39.12 9.61
N ALA A 296 -47.70 -39.80 9.32
CA ALA A 296 -47.69 -41.07 8.59
C ALA A 296 -48.04 -42.31 9.44
N LYS A 297 -48.12 -42.19 10.77
CA LYS A 297 -48.45 -43.31 11.69
C LYS A 297 -49.91 -43.31 12.17
N VAL A 298 -50.68 -42.26 11.86
CA VAL A 298 -52.05 -42.05 12.38
C VAL A 298 -53.12 -42.15 11.28
N GLY A 299 -52.73 -42.53 10.05
CA GLY A 299 -53.64 -42.90 8.95
C GLY A 299 -53.50 -44.37 8.62
#